data_AF-A0A7S0ZX21-F1
#
_entry.id   AF-A0A7S0ZX21-F1
#
_cell.length_a   1.000
_cell.length_b   1.000
_cell.length_c   1.000
_cell.angle_alpha   90.00
_cell.angle_beta   90.00
_cell.angle_gamma   90.00
#
_symmetry.space_group_name_H-M   'P 1'
#
loop_
_entity.id
_entity.type
_entity.pdbx_description
1 polymer ?
#
loop_
_entity_poly.entity_id
_entity_poly.type
_entity_poly.pdbx_seq_one_letter_code
_entity_poly.pdbx_strand_id
1 'polypeptide(L)'
;TEEWHRFSLLFRTKAQEDGYLKYHAQSTLNSAHFMGSVSVLVHLSFMLFRLVNYPLWRDSDRETVTLWWTFLVIWSFGLCGSVFLVILPCFKKFTSLTINEIIVSFSVSLILISCFSIQNVMARMHGFELEDDECFLEGDGFTTLPISAILSASHMALSIRWCVILPSEIFCILLYTSVRVSLRMPVRVTLFNVVFLSVLVLFISLGKRRLELAERRFFLTVIKERKLRVEAEFELSKRRDE
;
A
#
# COMPACT_ATOMS: atom_id res chain seq x y z
N THR A 1 -25.98 -6.67 -11.12
CA THR A 1 -24.54 -6.94 -11.37
C THR A 1 -23.99 -6.22 -12.61
N GLU A 2 -24.74 -5.33 -13.27
CA GLU A 2 -24.25 -4.56 -14.43
C GLU A 2 -23.51 -3.25 -14.08
N GLU A 3 -23.66 -2.69 -12.87
CA GLU A 3 -23.08 -1.39 -12.54
C GLU A 3 -21.55 -1.36 -12.48
N TRP A 4 -20.91 -2.50 -12.23
CA TRP A 4 -19.44 -2.59 -12.14
C TRP A 4 -18.75 -2.36 -13.50
N HIS A 5 -19.44 -2.54 -14.62
CA HIS A 5 -18.87 -2.29 -15.95
C HIS A 5 -18.58 -0.81 -16.22
N ARG A 6 -19.19 0.13 -15.48
CA ARG A 6 -18.94 1.58 -15.68
C ARG A 6 -17.52 2.02 -15.29
N PHE A 7 -16.82 1.25 -14.45
CA PHE A 7 -15.45 1.62 -14.05
C PHE A 7 -14.39 1.25 -15.09
N SER A 8 -14.71 0.35 -16.03
CA SER A 8 -13.87 0.04 -17.18
C SER A 8 -14.17 0.99 -18.34
N LEU A 9 -13.78 2.25 -18.22
CA LEU A 9 -14.00 3.27 -19.26
C LEU A 9 -13.33 2.96 -20.62
N LEU A 10 -12.52 1.88 -20.70
CA LEU A 10 -11.67 1.59 -21.86
C LEU A 10 -12.02 0.31 -22.62
N PHE A 11 -12.59 -0.72 -21.97
CA PHE A 11 -12.95 -1.97 -22.66
C PHE A 11 -14.35 -1.87 -23.24
N ARG A 12 -14.48 -2.17 -24.54
CA ARG A 12 -15.78 -2.15 -25.23
C ARG A 12 -16.64 -3.35 -24.91
N THR A 13 -16.03 -4.48 -24.54
CA THR A 13 -16.74 -5.72 -24.26
C THR A 13 -16.25 -6.33 -22.95
N LYS A 14 -17.17 -7.02 -22.26
CA LYS A 14 -16.87 -7.79 -21.04
C LYS A 14 -15.75 -8.82 -21.25
N ALA A 15 -15.71 -9.47 -22.41
CA ALA A 15 -14.67 -10.44 -22.74
C ALA A 15 -13.26 -9.84 -22.76
N GLN A 16 -13.11 -8.58 -23.18
CA GLN A 16 -11.81 -7.89 -23.13
C GLN A 16 -11.39 -7.60 -21.69
N GLU A 17 -12.34 -7.19 -20.85
CA GLU A 17 -12.11 -6.97 -19.43
C GLU A 17 -11.74 -8.29 -18.72
N ASP A 18 -12.51 -9.36 -18.90
CA ASP A 18 -12.22 -10.67 -18.33
C ASP A 18 -10.86 -11.21 -18.81
N GLY A 19 -10.52 -11.00 -20.09
CA GLY A 19 -9.21 -11.33 -20.64
C GLY A 19 -8.06 -10.56 -19.98
N TYR A 20 -8.25 -9.26 -19.75
CA TYR A 20 -7.28 -8.41 -19.05
C TYR A 20 -7.11 -8.84 -17.59
N LEU A 21 -8.23 -9.06 -16.88
CA LEU A 21 -8.21 -9.49 -15.48
C LEU A 21 -7.55 -10.86 -15.34
N LYS A 22 -7.79 -11.80 -16.27
CA LYS A 22 -7.12 -13.10 -16.28
C LYS A 22 -5.62 -12.98 -16.57
N TYR A 23 -5.22 -12.09 -17.48
CA TYR A 23 -3.81 -11.79 -17.75
C TYR A 23 -3.11 -11.22 -16.52
N HIS A 24 -3.77 -10.33 -15.77
CA HIS A 24 -3.21 -9.71 -14.57
C HIS A 24 -3.34 -10.54 -13.30
N ALA A 25 -4.24 -11.54 -13.24
CA ALA A 25 -4.51 -12.29 -12.01
C ALA A 25 -3.26 -12.89 -11.37
N GLN A 26 -2.33 -13.43 -12.18
CA GLN A 26 -1.07 -13.97 -11.68
C GLN A 26 -0.14 -12.86 -11.15
N SER A 27 -0.07 -11.72 -11.84
CA SER A 27 0.75 -10.58 -11.42
C SER A 27 0.22 -9.96 -10.11
N THR A 28 -1.11 -9.85 -9.96
CA THR A 28 -1.75 -9.38 -8.73
C THR A 28 -1.54 -10.36 -7.58
N LEU A 29 -1.61 -11.68 -7.82
CA LEU A 29 -1.30 -12.69 -6.81
C LEU A 29 0.16 -12.60 -6.35
N ASN A 30 1.10 -12.49 -7.29
CA ASN A 30 2.52 -12.30 -6.98
C ASN A 30 2.75 -10.99 -6.20
N SER A 31 2.04 -9.92 -6.57
CA SER A 31 2.07 -8.63 -5.86
C SER A 31 1.56 -8.75 -4.42
N ALA A 32 0.52 -9.55 -4.19
CA ALA A 32 -0.02 -9.81 -2.85
C ALA A 32 0.99 -10.54 -1.95
N HIS A 33 1.61 -11.61 -2.46
CA HIS A 33 2.67 -12.30 -1.72
C HIS A 33 3.87 -11.39 -1.47
N PHE A 34 4.33 -10.67 -2.49
CA PHE A 34 5.46 -9.76 -2.38
C PHE A 34 5.21 -8.69 -1.31
N MET A 35 4.06 -8.01 -1.34
CA MET A 35 3.74 -6.97 -0.35
C MET A 35 3.52 -7.53 1.05
N GLY A 36 2.90 -8.69 1.17
CA GLY A 36 2.78 -9.37 2.45
C GLY A 36 4.16 -9.67 3.04
N SER A 37 5.09 -10.20 2.24
CA SER A 37 6.47 -10.47 2.66
C SER A 37 7.24 -9.19 3.02
N VAL A 38 7.13 -8.14 2.21
CA VAL A 38 7.72 -6.82 2.52
C VAL A 38 7.15 -6.29 3.83
N SER A 39 5.85 -6.41 4.06
CA SER A 39 5.21 -6.00 5.32
C SER A 39 5.81 -6.74 6.52
N VAL A 40 5.93 -8.07 6.44
CA VAL A 40 6.55 -8.88 7.50
C VAL A 40 8.00 -8.43 7.75
N LEU A 41 8.79 -8.21 6.70
CA LEU A 41 10.19 -7.79 6.81
C LEU A 41 10.32 -6.42 7.46
N VAL A 42 9.47 -5.45 7.08
CA VAL A 42 9.45 -4.12 7.70
C VAL A 42 9.12 -4.26 9.19
N HIS A 43 8.06 -4.99 9.55
CA HIS A 43 7.68 -5.19 10.95
C HIS A 43 8.75 -5.87 11.78
N LEU A 44 9.38 -6.91 11.24
CA LEU A 44 10.48 -7.61 11.90
C LEU A 44 11.70 -6.69 12.07
N SER A 45 12.07 -5.92 11.04
CA SER A 45 13.23 -5.03 11.07
C SER A 45 13.08 -3.93 12.12
N PHE A 46 11.89 -3.33 12.21
CA PHE A 46 11.59 -2.33 13.23
C PHE A 46 11.59 -2.93 14.64
N MET A 47 10.99 -4.11 14.84
CA MET A 47 11.06 -4.80 16.13
C MET A 47 12.50 -5.09 16.54
N LEU A 48 13.33 -5.62 15.64
CA LEU A 48 14.73 -5.93 15.91
C LEU A 48 15.54 -4.66 16.19
N PHE A 49 15.40 -3.64 15.34
CA PHE A 49 16.05 -2.34 15.55
C PHE A 49 15.74 -1.79 16.95
N ARG A 50 14.50 -1.93 17.41
CA ARG A 50 14.10 -1.48 18.75
C ARG A 50 14.70 -2.30 19.87
N LEU A 51 14.57 -3.63 19.79
CA LEU A 51 15.13 -4.54 20.80
C LEU A 51 16.64 -4.32 20.98
N VAL A 52 17.34 -3.96 19.90
CA VAL A 52 18.79 -3.66 19.92
C VAL A 52 19.09 -2.28 20.52
N ASN A 53 18.42 -1.23 20.04
CA ASN A 53 18.76 0.14 20.43
C ASN A 53 18.20 0.55 21.80
N TYR A 54 17.13 -0.12 22.25
CA TYR A 54 16.44 0.21 23.47
C TYR A 54 16.25 -1.09 24.27
N PRO A 55 17.22 -1.49 25.10
CA PRO A 55 17.09 -2.71 25.88
C PRO A 55 16.09 -2.52 27.04
N LEU A 56 15.12 -3.44 27.13
CA LEU A 56 14.01 -3.43 28.11
C LEU A 56 14.46 -3.37 29.58
N TRP A 57 15.71 -3.75 29.87
CA TRP A 57 16.25 -3.86 31.22
C TRP A 57 17.03 -2.62 31.69
N ARG A 58 17.26 -1.62 30.82
CA ARG A 58 18.13 -0.50 31.15
C ARG A 58 17.44 0.56 32.02
N ASP A 59 16.14 0.78 31.86
CA ASP A 59 15.39 1.80 32.60
C ASP A 59 14.24 1.17 33.39
N SER A 60 14.27 1.33 34.71
CA SER A 60 13.29 0.75 35.66
C SER A 60 12.02 1.61 35.83
N ASP A 61 11.86 2.68 35.05
CA ASP A 61 10.72 3.58 35.20
C ASP A 61 9.45 2.97 34.63
N ARG A 62 8.41 2.95 35.48
CA ARG A 62 7.11 2.33 35.18
C ARG A 62 6.49 2.86 33.89
N GLU A 63 6.68 4.15 33.60
CA GLU A 63 6.12 4.80 32.41
C GLU A 63 6.80 4.28 31.13
N THR A 64 8.12 4.14 31.14
CA THR A 64 8.91 3.55 30.04
C THR A 64 8.45 2.12 29.78
N VAL A 65 8.20 1.33 30.83
CA VAL A 65 7.67 -0.04 30.68
C VAL A 65 6.29 -0.05 29.99
N THR A 66 5.40 0.88 30.31
CA THR A 66 4.08 0.96 29.64
C THR A 66 4.19 1.32 28.16
N LEU A 67 5.07 2.26 27.81
CA LEU A 67 5.38 2.63 26.42
C LEU A 67 5.90 1.43 25.62
N TRP A 68 6.72 0.60 26.25
CA TRP A 68 7.23 -0.65 25.65
C TRP A 68 6.13 -1.66 25.38
N TRP A 69 5.24 -1.88 26.35
CA TRP A 69 4.14 -2.82 26.20
C TRP A 69 3.18 -2.40 25.10
N THR A 70 2.79 -1.11 25.05
CA THR A 70 1.90 -0.61 23.99
C THR A 70 2.55 -0.79 22.62
N PHE A 71 3.85 -0.52 22.51
CA PHE A 71 4.61 -0.78 21.30
C PHE A 71 4.60 -2.27 20.92
N LEU A 72 5.07 -3.16 21.81
CA LEU A 72 5.13 -4.59 21.53
C LEU A 72 3.77 -5.17 21.11
N VAL A 73 2.69 -4.71 21.73
CA VAL A 73 1.32 -5.13 21.38
C VAL A 73 0.96 -4.66 19.97
N ILE A 74 1.11 -3.37 19.65
CA ILE A 74 0.80 -2.81 18.33
C ILE A 74 1.59 -3.54 17.23
N TRP A 75 2.89 -3.78 17.44
CA TRP A 75 3.74 -4.45 16.46
C TRP A 75 3.45 -5.94 16.33
N SER A 76 3.12 -6.61 17.44
CA SER A 76 2.69 -8.01 17.39
C SER A 76 1.40 -8.16 16.58
N PHE A 77 0.43 -7.25 16.76
CA PHE A 77 -0.77 -7.21 15.93
C PHE A 77 -0.46 -6.92 14.45
N GLY A 78 0.43 -5.95 14.17
CA GLY A 78 0.86 -5.64 12.80
C GLY A 78 1.57 -6.82 12.12
N LEU A 79 2.44 -7.53 12.85
CA LEU A 79 3.14 -8.72 12.37
C LEU A 79 2.17 -9.88 12.13
N CYS A 80 1.30 -10.19 13.09
CA CYS A 80 0.27 -11.22 12.94
C CYS A 80 -0.65 -10.92 11.76
N GLY A 81 -1.08 -9.66 11.60
CA GLY A 81 -1.85 -9.21 10.45
C GLY A 81 -1.10 -9.40 9.14
N SER A 82 0.19 -9.04 9.08
CA SER A 82 1.02 -9.20 7.90
C SER A 82 1.22 -10.67 7.52
N VAL A 83 1.48 -11.55 8.49
CA VAL A 83 1.61 -13.00 8.29
C VAL A 83 0.28 -13.58 7.79
N PHE A 84 -0.84 -13.18 8.39
CA PHE A 84 -2.17 -13.61 7.94
C PHE A 84 -2.42 -13.23 6.47
N LEU A 85 -2.05 -12.02 6.06
CA LEU A 85 -2.18 -11.57 4.66
C LEU A 85 -1.25 -12.31 3.69
N VAL A 86 -0.11 -12.82 4.13
CA VAL A 86 0.76 -13.69 3.30
C VAL A 86 0.14 -15.08 3.11
N ILE A 87 -0.52 -15.61 4.14
CA ILE A 87 -1.11 -16.95 4.13
C ILE A 87 -2.44 -16.95 3.37
N LEU A 88 -3.23 -15.88 3.46
CA LEU A 88 -4.55 -15.79 2.84
C LEU A 88 -4.57 -16.15 1.33
N PRO A 89 -3.67 -15.62 0.48
CA PRO A 89 -3.63 -15.96 -0.94
C PRO A 89 -3.22 -17.42 -1.23
N CYS A 90 -2.64 -18.15 -0.27
CA CYS A 90 -2.34 -19.57 -0.44
C CYS A 90 -3.62 -20.42 -0.53
N PHE A 91 -4.74 -19.92 0.01
CA PHE A 91 -6.02 -20.62 -0.07
C PHE A 91 -6.70 -20.38 -1.42
N LYS A 92 -6.36 -21.20 -2.42
CA LYS A 92 -6.90 -21.15 -3.80
C LYS A 92 -8.44 -21.05 -3.90
N LYS A 93 -9.17 -21.51 -2.89
CA LYS A 93 -10.65 -21.46 -2.86
C LYS A 93 -11.20 -20.04 -2.65
N PHE A 94 -10.40 -19.13 -2.09
CA PHE A 94 -10.81 -17.77 -1.72
C PHE A 94 -10.17 -16.67 -2.58
N THR A 95 -9.32 -17.01 -3.54
CA THR A 95 -8.54 -16.03 -4.32
C THR A 95 -9.31 -15.49 -5.51
N SER A 96 -10.41 -14.79 -5.25
CA SER A 96 -10.93 -13.85 -6.25
C SER A 96 -9.94 -12.70 -6.44
N LEU A 97 -9.85 -12.15 -7.65
CA LEU A 97 -8.96 -11.03 -7.93
C LEU A 97 -9.23 -9.84 -6.99
N THR A 98 -10.50 -9.51 -6.76
CA THR A 98 -10.90 -8.41 -5.87
C THR A 98 -10.42 -8.65 -4.44
N ILE A 99 -10.52 -9.88 -3.93
CA ILE A 99 -10.01 -10.21 -2.59
C ILE A 99 -8.50 -10.01 -2.53
N ASN A 100 -7.74 -10.44 -3.54
CA ASN A 100 -6.29 -10.25 -3.58
C ASN A 100 -5.90 -8.77 -3.61
N GLU A 101 -6.62 -7.92 -4.35
CA GLU A 101 -6.36 -6.48 -4.35
C GLU A 101 -6.71 -5.83 -3.01
N ILE A 102 -7.78 -6.27 -2.34
CA ILE A 102 -8.12 -5.82 -0.98
C ILE A 102 -7.03 -6.22 0.01
N ILE A 103 -6.52 -7.46 -0.07
CA ILE A 103 -5.41 -7.96 0.75
C ILE A 103 -4.20 -7.05 0.56
N VAL A 104 -3.81 -6.76 -0.69
CA VAL A 104 -2.70 -5.87 -1.03
C VAL A 104 -2.92 -4.47 -0.43
N SER A 105 -4.11 -3.88 -0.61
CA SER A 105 -4.44 -2.57 -0.06
C SER A 105 -4.34 -2.56 1.46
N PHE A 106 -4.81 -3.62 2.13
CA PHE A 106 -4.74 -3.74 3.57
C PHE A 106 -3.30 -3.93 4.06
N SER A 107 -2.47 -4.69 3.34
CA SER A 107 -1.04 -4.80 3.62
C SER A 107 -0.34 -3.45 3.56
N VAL A 108 -0.62 -2.62 2.55
CA VAL A 108 -0.09 -1.25 2.47
C VAL A 108 -0.49 -0.43 3.69
N SER A 109 -1.77 -0.49 4.09
CA SER A 109 -2.25 0.21 5.31
C SER A 109 -1.53 -0.24 6.58
N LEU A 110 -1.25 -1.55 6.74
CA LEU A 110 -0.48 -2.04 7.89
C LEU A 110 0.96 -1.50 7.89
N ILE A 111 1.62 -1.47 6.73
CA ILE A 111 2.96 -0.87 6.60
C ILE A 111 2.90 0.63 6.95
N LEU A 112 1.86 1.36 6.55
CA LEU A 112 1.73 2.78 6.88
C LEU A 112 1.60 3.04 8.39
N ILE A 113 0.93 2.15 9.14
CA ILE A 113 0.85 2.25 10.61
C ILE A 113 2.24 2.17 11.24
N SER A 114 3.14 1.36 10.67
CA SER A 114 4.51 1.22 11.13
C SER A 114 5.30 2.54 11.07
N CYS A 115 4.98 3.44 10.13
CA CYS A 115 5.62 4.75 10.00
C CYS A 115 5.35 5.69 11.19
N PHE A 116 4.27 5.46 11.94
CA PHE A 116 3.91 6.27 13.11
C PHE A 116 4.43 5.70 14.42
N SER A 117 5.05 4.52 14.37
CA SER A 117 5.65 3.86 15.53
C SER A 117 7.07 4.38 15.83
N ILE A 118 7.40 5.57 15.35
CA ILE A 118 8.64 6.28 15.69
C ILE A 118 8.56 6.68 17.17
N GLN A 119 9.71 6.68 17.85
CA GLN A 119 9.77 6.83 19.31
C GLN A 119 9.12 8.11 19.77
N ASN A 120 9.37 9.19 19.07
CA ASN A 120 8.99 10.51 19.51
C ASN A 120 7.47 10.72 19.40
N VAL A 121 6.86 10.09 18.39
CA VAL A 121 5.41 10.02 18.27
C VAL A 121 4.82 9.23 19.43
N MET A 122 5.36 8.04 19.72
CA MET A 122 4.86 7.16 20.78
C MET A 122 5.07 7.76 22.18
N ALA A 123 6.24 8.34 22.45
CA ALA A 123 6.58 8.96 23.72
C ALA A 123 5.64 10.13 24.01
N ARG A 124 5.44 11.03 23.04
CA ARG A 124 4.48 12.12 23.19
C ARG A 124 3.03 11.64 23.35
N MET A 125 2.64 10.54 22.71
CA MET A 125 1.32 9.94 22.94
C MET A 125 1.13 9.44 24.38
N HIS A 126 2.22 9.11 25.08
CA HIS A 126 2.18 8.75 26.51
C HIS A 126 2.36 9.95 27.44
N GLY A 127 2.50 11.17 26.89
CA GLY A 127 2.61 12.41 27.66
C GLY A 127 4.04 12.79 28.06
N PHE A 128 5.07 12.10 27.54
CA PHE A 128 6.45 12.50 27.77
C PHE A 128 6.77 13.82 27.05
N GLU A 129 7.25 14.81 27.81
CA GLU A 129 7.85 16.02 27.27
C GLU A 129 9.30 15.70 26.87
N LEU A 130 9.60 15.82 25.57
CA LEU A 130 10.96 15.68 25.04
C LEU A 130 11.60 17.07 25.06
N GLU A 131 12.90 17.15 25.38
CA GLU A 131 13.63 18.43 25.40
C GLU A 131 13.56 19.12 24.02
N ASP A 132 13.39 20.45 24.04
CA ASP A 132 13.11 21.27 22.84
C ASP A 132 14.19 21.18 21.75
N ASP A 133 15.44 20.87 22.13
CA ASP A 133 16.55 20.71 21.18
C ASP A 133 16.45 19.42 20.34
N GLU A 134 15.85 18.36 20.87
CA GLU A 134 15.56 17.13 20.10
C GLU A 134 14.32 17.31 19.19
N CYS A 135 13.40 18.20 19.58
CA CYS A 135 12.17 18.52 18.87
C CYS A 135 12.40 19.24 17.52
N PHE A 136 13.46 20.06 17.43
CA PHE A 136 13.77 20.85 16.23
C PHE A 136 14.56 20.07 15.16
N LEU A 137 15.38 19.10 15.59
CA LEU A 137 16.21 18.27 14.70
C LEU A 137 15.40 17.18 13.99
N GLU A 138 14.28 16.75 14.58
CA GLU A 138 13.35 15.82 13.96
C GLU A 138 12.20 16.55 13.25
N GLY A 139 12.51 17.17 12.12
CA GLY A 139 11.48 17.68 11.22
C GLY A 139 10.51 16.57 10.80
N ASP A 140 9.30 16.97 10.36
CA ASP A 140 8.23 16.08 9.90
C ASP A 140 8.64 15.11 8.76
N GLY A 141 9.84 15.29 8.19
CA GLY A 141 10.46 14.39 7.23
C GLY A 141 10.50 12.93 7.68
N PHE A 142 10.75 12.63 8.97
CA PHE A 142 10.85 11.24 9.42
C PHE A 142 9.54 10.45 9.33
N THR A 143 8.39 11.12 9.37
CA THR A 143 7.09 10.46 9.18
C THR A 143 6.63 10.57 7.73
N THR A 144 6.74 11.77 7.15
CA THR A 144 6.22 12.06 5.80
C THR A 144 7.03 11.39 4.69
N LEU A 145 8.35 11.27 4.84
CA LEU A 145 9.21 10.68 3.81
C LEU A 145 8.98 9.17 3.67
N PRO A 146 8.97 8.35 4.74
CA PRO A 146 8.60 6.94 4.63
C PRO A 146 7.19 6.73 4.06
N ILE A 147 6.21 7.53 4.49
CA ILE A 147 4.86 7.50 3.93
C ILE A 147 4.90 7.72 2.41
N SER A 148 5.59 8.77 1.96
CA SER A 148 5.69 9.07 0.53
C SER A 148 6.41 7.97 -0.25
N ALA A 149 7.44 7.35 0.33
CA ALA A 149 8.19 6.27 -0.28
C ALA A 149 7.34 5.01 -0.41
N ILE A 150 6.60 4.64 0.64
CA ILE A 150 5.71 3.48 0.65
C ILE A 150 4.57 3.65 -0.36
N LEU A 151 3.93 4.83 -0.39
CA LEU A 151 2.87 5.12 -1.35
C LEU A 151 3.43 5.14 -2.78
N SER A 152 4.57 5.77 -3.03
CA SER A 152 5.17 5.78 -4.37
C SER A 152 5.53 4.36 -4.82
N ALA A 153 6.18 3.59 -3.95
CA ALA A 153 6.55 2.20 -4.23
C ALA A 153 5.33 1.32 -4.46
N SER A 154 4.26 1.47 -3.68
CA SER A 154 3.04 0.69 -3.85
C SER A 154 2.35 1.01 -5.18
N HIS A 155 2.33 2.27 -5.60
CA HIS A 155 1.76 2.65 -6.90
C HIS A 155 2.58 2.10 -8.08
N MET A 156 3.91 2.07 -7.95
CA MET A 156 4.81 1.59 -9.01
C MET A 156 4.92 0.07 -9.08
N ALA A 157 5.00 -0.62 -7.94
CA ALA A 157 5.25 -2.05 -7.89
C ALA A 157 3.99 -2.91 -8.05
N LEU A 158 2.81 -2.37 -7.72
CA LEU A 158 1.59 -3.18 -7.60
C LEU A 158 0.72 -3.08 -8.83
N SER A 159 0.41 -4.23 -9.43
CA SER A 159 -0.54 -4.33 -10.53
C SER A 159 -1.99 -4.37 -10.02
N ILE A 160 -2.39 -3.38 -9.23
CA ILE A 160 -3.74 -3.24 -8.69
C ILE A 160 -4.50 -2.09 -9.34
N ARG A 161 -5.83 -2.22 -9.41
CA ARG A 161 -6.71 -1.16 -9.90
C ARG A 161 -6.57 0.10 -9.04
N TRP A 162 -6.48 1.26 -9.70
CA TRP A 162 -6.35 2.56 -9.05
C TRP A 162 -7.45 2.84 -8.01
N CYS A 163 -8.69 2.39 -8.24
CA CYS A 163 -9.79 2.62 -7.31
C CYS A 163 -9.66 1.82 -6.02
N VAL A 164 -8.95 0.69 -6.03
CA VAL A 164 -8.77 -0.17 -4.86
C VAL A 164 -7.68 0.37 -3.93
N ILE A 165 -6.77 1.21 -4.42
CA ILE A 165 -5.74 1.85 -3.58
C ILE A 165 -6.26 3.09 -2.83
N LEU A 166 -7.32 3.73 -3.33
CA LEU A 166 -7.90 4.96 -2.74
C LEU A 166 -8.19 4.84 -1.23
N PRO A 167 -8.78 3.74 -0.71
CA PRO A 167 -9.02 3.62 0.73
C PRO A 167 -7.73 3.69 1.55
N SER A 168 -6.62 3.11 1.06
CA SER A 168 -5.32 3.17 1.75
C SER A 168 -4.72 4.57 1.74
N GLU A 169 -4.94 5.32 0.66
CA GLU A 169 -4.53 6.73 0.54
C GLU A 169 -5.32 7.64 1.50
N ILE A 170 -6.64 7.48 1.55
CA ILE A 170 -7.51 8.19 2.49
C ILE A 170 -7.13 7.83 3.93
N PHE A 171 -6.93 6.54 4.21
CA PHE A 171 -6.49 6.05 5.50
C PHE A 171 -5.16 6.69 5.92
N CYS A 172 -4.21 6.84 5.00
CA CYS A 172 -2.94 7.50 5.26
C CYS A 172 -3.10 8.95 5.72
N ILE A 173 -3.92 9.74 5.01
CA ILE A 173 -4.18 11.15 5.35
C ILE A 173 -4.88 11.26 6.71
N LEU A 174 -5.89 10.41 6.95
CA LEU A 174 -6.62 10.37 8.23
C LEU A 174 -5.71 9.98 9.39
N LEU A 175 -4.87 8.97 9.20
CA LEU A 175 -3.92 8.50 10.20
C LEU A 175 -2.88 9.59 10.52
N TYR A 176 -2.33 10.25 9.50
CA TYR A 176 -1.41 11.37 9.70
C TYR A 176 -2.09 12.51 10.49
N THR A 177 -3.28 12.89 10.07
CA THR A 177 -4.03 13.98 10.72
C THR A 177 -4.37 13.63 12.17
N SER A 178 -4.85 12.41 12.44
CA SER A 178 -5.24 11.98 13.78
C SER A 178 -4.05 11.97 14.73
N VAL A 179 -2.90 11.44 14.30
CA VAL A 179 -1.67 11.45 15.11
C VAL A 179 -1.24 12.88 15.42
N ARG A 180 -1.22 13.78 14.42
CA ARG A 180 -0.81 15.18 14.64
C ARG A 180 -1.72 15.94 15.59
N VAL A 181 -3.04 15.69 15.51
CA VAL A 181 -4.02 16.29 16.42
C VAL A 181 -3.86 15.73 17.84
N SER A 182 -3.67 14.42 18.00
CA SER A 182 -3.42 13.79 19.30
C SER A 182 -2.15 14.33 19.97
N LEU A 183 -1.13 14.62 19.17
CA LEU A 183 0.13 15.24 19.62
C LEU A 183 0.02 16.74 19.91
N ARG A 184 -1.17 17.34 19.77
CA ARG A 184 -1.42 18.78 19.99
C ARG A 184 -0.48 19.69 19.19
N MET A 185 -0.06 19.25 18.01
CA MET A 185 0.83 20.02 17.15
C MET A 185 0.15 21.34 16.69
N PRO A 186 0.92 22.42 16.44
CA PRO A 186 0.36 23.70 16.03
C PRO A 186 -0.57 23.55 14.81
N VAL A 187 -1.83 23.98 14.96
CA VAL A 187 -2.89 23.76 13.96
C VAL A 187 -2.48 24.25 12.56
N ARG A 188 -1.81 25.40 12.48
CA ARG A 188 -1.34 25.97 11.20
C ARG A 188 -0.34 25.05 10.48
N VAL A 189 0.62 24.49 11.21
CA VAL A 189 1.64 23.59 10.67
C VAL A 189 0.99 22.26 10.27
N THR A 190 0.13 21.70 11.13
CA THR A 190 -0.61 20.48 10.84
C THR A 190 -1.48 20.62 9.59
N LEU A 191 -2.24 21.71 9.47
CA LEU A 191 -3.09 21.96 8.31
C LEU A 191 -2.27 22.09 7.02
N PHE A 192 -1.16 22.85 7.08
CA PHE A 192 -0.25 23.01 5.95
C PHE A 192 0.28 21.64 5.48
N ASN A 193 0.82 20.82 6.39
CA ASN A 193 1.35 19.50 6.05
C ASN A 193 0.27 18.56 5.51
N VAL A 194 -0.93 18.57 6.09
CA VAL A 194 -2.05 17.75 5.61
C VAL A 194 -2.44 18.14 4.19
N VAL A 195 -2.47 19.43 3.87
CA VAL A 195 -2.73 19.92 2.50
C VAL A 195 -1.65 19.42 1.54
N PHE A 196 -0.37 19.59 1.89
CA PHE A 196 0.74 19.12 1.04
C PHE A 196 0.76 17.60 0.86
N LEU A 197 0.52 16.84 1.92
CA LEU A 197 0.39 15.38 1.87
C LEU A 197 -0.79 14.99 0.95
N SER A 198 -1.94 15.67 1.06
CA SER A 198 -3.11 15.40 0.21
C SER A 198 -2.82 15.69 -1.26
N VAL A 199 -2.13 16.80 -1.56
CA VAL A 199 -1.69 17.14 -2.93
C VAL A 199 -0.72 16.10 -3.46
N LEU A 200 0.25 15.65 -2.65
CA LEU A 200 1.21 14.62 -3.01
C LEU A 200 0.50 13.29 -3.33
N VAL A 201 -0.38 12.84 -2.43
CA VAL A 201 -1.20 11.64 -2.62
C VAL A 201 -1.98 11.76 -3.92
N LEU A 202 -2.68 12.87 -4.15
CA LEU A 202 -3.44 13.10 -5.37
C LEU A 202 -2.59 12.99 -6.64
N PHE A 203 -1.36 13.54 -6.64
CA PHE A 203 -0.45 13.38 -7.78
C PHE A 203 -0.01 11.93 -7.99
N ILE A 204 0.28 11.20 -6.90
CA ILE A 204 0.63 9.78 -6.94
C ILE A 204 -0.56 8.95 -7.48
N SER A 205 -1.80 9.21 -7.05
CA SER A 205 -3.01 8.55 -7.55
C SER A 205 -3.24 8.85 -9.04
N LEU A 206 -3.08 10.11 -9.45
CA LEU A 206 -3.19 10.51 -10.86
C LEU A 206 -2.14 9.82 -11.73
N GLY A 207 -0.90 9.73 -11.24
CA GLY A 207 0.18 8.99 -11.89
C GLY A 207 -0.19 7.52 -12.10
N LYS A 208 -0.70 6.86 -11.06
CA LYS A 208 -1.16 5.47 -11.14
C LYS A 208 -2.30 5.28 -12.13
N ARG A 209 -3.30 6.16 -12.10
CA ARG A 209 -4.42 6.12 -13.05
C ARG A 209 -3.92 6.24 -14.49
N ARG A 210 -2.96 7.13 -14.76
CA ARG A 210 -2.37 7.28 -16.11
C ARG A 210 -1.59 6.03 -16.53
N LEU A 211 -0.83 5.44 -15.62
CA LEU A 211 -0.08 4.20 -15.87
C LEU A 211 -1.01 3.03 -16.19
N GLU A 212 -2.08 2.84 -15.42
CA GLU A 212 -3.08 1.80 -15.68
C GLU A 212 -3.78 2.00 -17.04
N LEU A 213 -4.11 3.24 -17.40
CA LEU A 213 -4.69 3.55 -18.71
C LEU A 213 -3.73 3.22 -19.86
N ALA A 214 -2.42 3.46 -19.68
CA ALA A 214 -1.41 3.11 -20.66
C ALA A 214 -1.28 1.58 -20.82
N GLU A 215 -1.24 0.84 -19.71
CA GLU A 215 -1.21 -0.64 -19.71
C GLU A 215 -2.43 -1.24 -20.42
N ARG A 216 -3.63 -0.73 -20.14
CA ARG A 216 -4.86 -1.18 -20.81
C ARG A 216 -4.84 -0.93 -22.32
N ARG A 217 -4.31 0.22 -22.76
CA ARG A 217 -4.16 0.54 -24.19
C ARG A 217 -3.13 -0.37 -24.86
N PHE A 218 -2.02 -0.64 -24.18
CA PHE A 218 -1.01 -1.56 -24.66
C PHE A 218 -1.58 -2.97 -24.83
N PHE A 219 -2.33 -3.46 -23.83
CA PHE A 219 -3.01 -4.76 -23.89
C PHE A 219 -3.98 -4.86 -25.08
N LEU A 220 -4.79 -3.83 -25.34
CA LEU A 220 -5.67 -3.81 -26.51
C LEU A 220 -4.91 -3.87 -27.84
N THR A 221 -3.76 -3.20 -27.91
CA THR A 221 -2.89 -3.23 -29.09
C THR A 221 -2.35 -4.65 -29.33
N VAL A 222 -1.88 -5.31 -28.28
CA VAL A 222 -1.42 -6.71 -28.33
C VAL A 222 -2.53 -7.66 -28.79
N ILE A 223 -3.76 -7.49 -28.28
CA ILE A 223 -4.91 -8.30 -28.73
C ILE A 223 -5.18 -8.08 -30.22
N LYS A 224 -5.18 -6.82 -30.67
CA LYS A 224 -5.41 -6.47 -32.07
C LYS A 224 -4.39 -7.14 -32.99
N GLU A 225 -3.11 -7.09 -32.63
CA GLU A 225 -2.04 -7.74 -33.40
C GLU A 225 -2.19 -9.27 -33.43
N ARG A 226 -2.50 -9.90 -32.28
CA ARG A 226 -2.73 -11.34 -32.23
C ARG A 226 -3.90 -11.77 -33.11
N LYS A 227 -4.98 -10.99 -33.11
CA LYS A 227 -6.13 -11.25 -33.97
C LYS A 227 -5.74 -11.21 -35.45
N LEU A 228 -5.01 -10.17 -35.87
CA LEU A 228 -4.54 -10.05 -37.25
C LEU A 228 -3.63 -11.21 -37.66
N ARG A 229 -2.76 -11.69 -36.77
CA ARG A 229 -1.90 -12.86 -37.04
C ARG A 229 -2.71 -14.13 -37.26
N VAL A 230 -3.70 -14.38 -36.40
CA VAL A 230 -4.59 -15.55 -36.53
C VAL A 230 -5.40 -15.49 -37.82
N GLU A 231 -5.89 -14.32 -38.20
CA GLU A 231 -6.60 -14.12 -39.47
C GLU A 231 -5.69 -14.40 -40.67
N ALA A 232 -4.46 -13.88 -40.65
CA ALA A 232 -3.48 -14.14 -41.71
C ALA A 232 -3.09 -15.64 -41.80
N GLU A 233 -2.87 -16.30 -40.67
CA GLU A 233 -2.57 -17.74 -40.61
C GLU A 233 -3.73 -18.59 -41.16
N PHE A 234 -4.97 -18.20 -40.85
CA PHE A 234 -6.17 -18.87 -41.35
C PHE A 234 -6.34 -18.71 -42.87
N GLU A 235 -6.09 -17.51 -43.42
CA GLU A 235 -6.10 -17.30 -44.87
C GLU A 235 -4.99 -18.11 -45.57
N LEU A 236 -3.80 -18.18 -44.96
CA LEU A 236 -2.70 -18.97 -45.48
C LEU A 236 -3.00 -20.47 -45.46
N SER A 237 -3.64 -21.00 -44.40
CA SER A 237 -4.04 -22.41 -44.37
C SER A 237 -5.06 -22.73 -45.46
N LYS A 238 -6.03 -21.84 -45.68
CA LYS A 238 -7.05 -22.03 -46.73
C LYS A 238 -6.43 -22.11 -48.13
N ARG A 239 -5.44 -21.25 -48.42
CA ARG A 239 -4.74 -21.25 -49.72
C ARG A 239 -3.81 -22.44 -49.93
N ARG A 240 -3.39 -23.13 -48.86
CA ARG A 240 -2.53 -24.32 -48.95
C ARG A 240 -3.31 -25.58 -49.33
N ASP A 241 -4.60 -25.61 -48.96
CA ASP A 241 -5.49 -26.74 -49.19
C ASP A 241 -6.20 -26.67 -50.56
N GLU A 242 -6.05 -25.54 -51.27
CA GLU A 242 -6.46 -25.33 -52.68
C GLU A 242 -5.36 -25.77 -53.65
#